data_AF-A0A923S963-F1
#
_entry.id   AF-A0A923S963-F1
#
_cell.length_a   1.000
_cell.length_b   1.000
_cell.length_c   1.000
_cell.angle_alpha   90.00
_cell.angle_beta   90.00
_cell.angle_gamma   90.00
#
_symmetry.space_group_name_H-M   'P 1'
#
loop_
_entity.id
_entity.type
_entity.pdbx_description
1 polymer ?
#
loop_
_entity_poly.entity_id
_entity_poly.type
_entity_poly.pdbx_seq_one_letter_code
_entity_poly.pdbx_strand_id
1 'polypeptide(L)'
;MLPSPSSNGVLRIGCGAGFSGDRWDAAVPVVRTLVQLGGPAVLMFETLAERTLALAQLRRREDARSGWEPSLERFLRPVLADCVAAGIPIVGNFGAANPQGAAACIQELAASLGLPRLRVAVVEGDDLLAGLPAPRLRELLPASLRGKQLVSANAYLGAREIAGALREGAQVVVTGRVADPSLALGPILAHFGWADDDWDRLAAGTMAGHLLECGAQVCGGYFADPGTKDVPDLARVGFPIVEMHADGRIVVTKAAGTGGRVDRRTVTEQLLYEIHDPAAYLTPDVVADITQAELRDLGPDRVEVRGILGHPRPPTLKATLCYEGGWLGEGEISYAGPNATARARLAADIVRSRMQQLGRDGLRLRADLIGVASVFADDDGRWWDAHPAHASDDVRLRVAGASPERCDAEHLTREVLALYTCGPAGGGGVRTCITPRLGSDSCFVPREWLAPRWSFAA
;
A
#
# COMPACT_ATOMS: atom_id res chain seq x y z
N MET A 1 28.57 -12.51 9.45
CA MET A 1 28.34 -12.59 10.90
C MET A 1 28.03 -11.16 11.33
N LEU A 2 26.77 -10.84 11.65
CA LEU A 2 26.45 -9.52 12.22
C LEU A 2 27.29 -9.35 13.50
N PRO A 3 27.80 -8.15 13.81
CA PRO A 3 28.42 -7.92 15.11
C PRO A 3 27.43 -8.33 16.21
N SER A 4 27.95 -8.89 17.30
CA SER A 4 27.19 -9.19 18.52
C SER A 4 26.25 -8.02 18.87
N PRO A 5 25.02 -8.27 19.37
CA PRO A 5 24.03 -7.23 19.60
C PRO A 5 24.64 -6.10 20.43
N SER A 6 24.91 -4.98 19.77
CA SER A 6 25.50 -3.83 20.42
C SER A 6 24.40 -3.15 21.19
N SER A 7 24.33 -3.38 22.50
CA SER A 7 23.35 -2.78 23.41
C SER A 7 23.42 -1.24 23.48
N ASN A 8 24.37 -0.60 22.77
CA ASN A 8 24.56 0.84 22.68
C ASN A 8 24.52 1.41 21.23
N GLY A 9 24.14 0.60 20.23
CA GLY A 9 24.10 1.02 18.82
C GLY A 9 22.79 1.69 18.42
N VAL A 10 22.83 2.53 17.37
CA VAL A 10 21.65 3.02 16.65
C VAL A 10 21.46 2.15 15.41
N LEU A 11 20.23 1.69 15.16
CA LEU A 11 19.86 1.03 13.90
C LEU A 11 19.20 2.05 12.98
N ARG A 12 19.67 2.16 11.74
CA ARG A 12 19.02 3.01 10.73
C ARG A 12 18.15 2.19 9.80
N ILE A 13 16.94 2.65 9.53
CA ILE A 13 16.03 1.98 8.60
C ILE A 13 15.56 3.01 7.60
N GLY A 14 15.87 2.79 6.32
CA GLY A 14 15.44 3.64 5.23
C GLY A 14 14.24 3.07 4.50
N CYS A 15 13.35 3.94 4.03
CA CYS A 15 12.24 3.57 3.15
C CYS A 15 12.65 3.66 1.68
N GLY A 16 12.59 2.55 0.95
CA GLY A 16 12.90 2.46 -0.48
C GLY A 16 11.69 2.65 -1.39
N ALA A 17 10.48 2.36 -0.90
CA ALA A 17 9.20 2.59 -1.56
C ALA A 17 8.07 2.54 -0.51
N GLY A 18 7.02 3.34 -0.74
CA GLY A 18 5.82 3.36 0.11
C GLY A 18 4.58 2.69 -0.49
N PHE A 19 4.65 2.23 -1.75
CA PHE A 19 3.63 1.41 -2.42
C PHE A 19 4.16 0.82 -3.74
N SER A 20 3.44 -0.14 -4.33
CA SER A 20 3.82 -0.82 -5.60
C SER A 20 4.09 0.11 -6.80
N GLY A 21 3.36 1.21 -6.89
CA GLY A 21 3.45 2.16 -8.01
C GLY A 21 4.35 3.36 -7.74
N ASP A 22 5.18 3.29 -6.69
CA ASP A 22 6.03 4.40 -6.27
C ASP A 22 7.21 4.63 -7.24
N ARG A 23 7.97 5.70 -7.00
CA ARG A 23 9.13 6.08 -7.79
C ARG A 23 10.25 5.05 -7.65
N TRP A 24 10.74 4.52 -8.77
CA TRP A 24 11.78 3.50 -8.77
C TRP A 24 13.16 4.01 -8.31
N ASP A 25 13.41 5.30 -8.39
CA ASP A 25 14.67 5.94 -8.00
C ASP A 25 14.70 6.47 -6.56
N ALA A 26 13.58 6.37 -5.82
CA ALA A 26 13.45 6.89 -4.45
C ALA A 26 14.49 6.30 -3.48
N ALA A 27 14.81 5.01 -3.62
CA ALA A 27 15.76 4.32 -2.76
C ALA A 27 17.22 4.78 -2.94
N VAL A 28 17.59 5.35 -4.08
CA VAL A 28 18.98 5.74 -4.40
C VAL A 28 19.55 6.75 -3.40
N PRO A 29 18.93 7.92 -3.16
CA PRO A 29 19.45 8.87 -2.17
C PRO A 29 19.39 8.32 -0.74
N VAL A 30 18.44 7.42 -0.42
CA VAL A 30 18.33 6.77 0.89
C VAL A 30 19.55 5.90 1.13
N VAL A 31 19.87 4.99 0.21
CA VAL A 31 21.03 4.10 0.31
C VAL A 31 22.33 4.88 0.36
N ARG A 32 22.50 5.90 -0.49
CA ARG A 32 23.66 6.79 -0.44
C ARG A 32 23.83 7.42 0.94
N THR A 33 22.73 7.87 1.56
CA THR A 33 22.75 8.47 2.91
C THR A 33 23.13 7.45 3.97
N LEU A 34 22.54 6.24 3.93
CA LEU A 34 22.87 5.16 4.86
C LEU A 34 24.35 4.75 4.78
N VAL A 35 24.89 4.63 3.56
CA VAL A 35 26.30 4.32 3.31
C VAL A 35 27.22 5.42 3.87
N GLN A 36 26.86 6.70 3.64
CA GLN A 36 27.65 7.84 4.15
C GLN A 36 27.65 7.93 5.68
N LEU A 37 26.52 7.65 6.32
CA LEU A 37 26.41 7.65 7.78
C LEU A 37 27.16 6.47 8.42
N GLY A 38 27.21 5.34 7.73
CA GLY A 38 27.81 4.11 8.22
C GLY A 38 27.08 3.50 9.43
N GLY A 39 27.60 2.36 9.90
CA GLY A 39 27.01 1.61 11.00
C GLY A 39 25.82 0.72 10.58
N PRO A 40 25.09 0.15 11.55
CA PRO A 40 23.98 -0.77 11.26
C PRO A 40 22.83 -0.07 10.52
N ALA A 41 22.46 -0.61 9.37
CA ALA A 41 21.36 -0.08 8.57
C ALA A 41 20.58 -1.19 7.87
N VAL A 42 19.30 -0.93 7.55
CA VAL A 42 18.41 -1.78 6.74
C VAL A 42 17.64 -0.91 5.75
N LEU A 43 17.35 -1.44 4.56
CA LEU A 43 16.46 -0.81 3.60
C LEU A 43 15.14 -1.60 3.52
N MET A 44 14.01 -0.94 3.81
CA MET A 44 12.69 -1.55 3.68
C MET A 44 11.98 -1.10 2.40
N PHE A 45 11.16 -1.97 1.82
CA PHE A 45 10.25 -1.64 0.72
C PHE A 45 8.84 -2.10 1.08
N GLU A 46 7.94 -1.13 1.24
CA GLU A 46 6.50 -1.37 1.32
C GLU A 46 5.95 -1.27 -0.11
N THR A 47 5.39 -2.36 -0.61
CA THR A 47 4.90 -2.49 -1.99
C THR A 47 3.55 -3.18 -2.06
N LEU A 48 2.86 -3.40 -0.94
CA LEU A 48 1.69 -4.27 -0.88
C LEU A 48 0.55 -3.65 -0.09
N ALA A 49 -0.46 -3.15 -0.80
CA ALA A 49 -1.78 -2.81 -0.23
C ALA A 49 -2.80 -3.94 -0.47
N GLU A 50 -3.98 -3.86 0.15
CA GLU A 50 -5.08 -4.83 -0.04
C GLU A 50 -5.39 -5.05 -1.52
N ARG A 51 -5.51 -3.95 -2.27
CA ARG A 51 -5.78 -3.95 -3.71
C ARG A 51 -4.67 -4.66 -4.49
N THR A 52 -3.41 -4.39 -4.16
CA THR A 52 -2.26 -4.90 -4.91
C THR A 52 -2.14 -6.41 -4.79
N LEU A 53 -2.39 -6.95 -3.59
CA LEU A 53 -2.37 -8.40 -3.34
C LEU A 53 -3.45 -9.13 -4.16
N ALA A 54 -4.65 -8.55 -4.24
CA ALA A 54 -5.75 -9.10 -5.02
C ALA A 54 -5.39 -9.16 -6.53
N LEU A 55 -4.79 -8.10 -7.06
CA LEU A 55 -4.27 -8.06 -8.44
C LEU A 55 -3.12 -9.05 -8.65
N ALA A 56 -2.23 -9.20 -7.68
CA ALA A 56 -1.14 -10.17 -7.74
C ALA A 56 -1.65 -11.62 -7.81
N GLN A 57 -2.71 -11.93 -7.06
CA GLN A 57 -3.38 -13.24 -7.13
C GLN A 57 -4.03 -13.48 -8.50
N LEU A 58 -4.67 -12.47 -9.09
CA LEU A 58 -5.19 -12.60 -10.47
C LEU A 58 -4.07 -12.88 -11.47
N ARG A 59 -2.95 -12.14 -11.41
CA ARG A 59 -1.78 -12.41 -12.28
C ARG A 59 -1.21 -13.81 -12.08
N ARG A 60 -1.15 -14.28 -10.83
CA ARG A 60 -0.67 -15.64 -10.51
C ARG A 60 -1.57 -16.74 -11.07
N ARG A 61 -2.88 -16.49 -11.15
CA ARG A 61 -3.85 -17.41 -11.78
C ARG A 61 -3.62 -17.52 -13.29
N GLU A 62 -3.22 -16.42 -13.93
CA GLU A 62 -2.92 -16.38 -15.38
C GLU A 62 -1.54 -16.96 -15.69
N ASP A 63 -0.52 -16.64 -14.87
CA ASP A 63 0.83 -17.20 -14.94
C ASP A 63 1.34 -17.56 -13.53
N ALA A 64 1.53 -18.86 -13.28
CA ALA A 64 1.98 -19.39 -11.99
C ALA A 64 3.37 -18.87 -11.56
N ARG A 65 4.19 -18.33 -12.48
CA ARG A 65 5.49 -17.71 -12.18
C ARG A 65 5.39 -16.22 -11.81
N SER A 66 4.22 -15.61 -12.02
CA SER A 66 3.92 -14.22 -11.66
C SER A 66 3.33 -14.12 -10.25
N GLY A 67 2.76 -12.96 -9.91
CA GLY A 67 2.10 -12.71 -8.63
C GLY A 67 2.98 -12.12 -7.54
N TRP A 68 4.18 -11.67 -7.87
CA TRP A 68 5.04 -10.82 -7.05
C TRP A 68 5.03 -9.37 -7.58
N GLU A 69 5.70 -8.44 -6.90
CA GLU A 69 5.77 -7.01 -7.26
C GLU A 69 6.32 -6.78 -8.68
N PRO A 70 5.51 -6.32 -9.66
CA PRO A 70 5.94 -6.21 -11.06
C PRO A 70 7.17 -5.32 -11.30
N SER A 71 7.38 -4.32 -10.45
CA SER A 71 8.49 -3.38 -10.52
C SER A 71 9.70 -3.81 -9.68
N LEU A 72 9.72 -5.03 -9.13
CA LEU A 72 10.77 -5.52 -8.23
C LEU A 72 12.19 -5.26 -8.77
N GLU A 73 12.44 -5.65 -10.02
CA GLU A 73 13.75 -5.42 -10.64
C GLU A 73 14.07 -3.93 -10.73
N ARG A 74 13.08 -3.09 -11.05
CA ARG A 74 13.27 -1.65 -11.22
C ARG A 74 13.56 -0.95 -9.90
N PHE A 75 12.94 -1.40 -8.80
CA PHE A 75 13.23 -0.90 -7.46
C PHE A 75 14.63 -1.32 -6.98
N LEU A 76 15.02 -2.58 -7.21
CA LEU A 76 16.25 -3.13 -6.63
C LEU A 76 17.50 -2.91 -7.48
N ARG A 77 17.39 -2.94 -8.82
CA ARG A 77 18.52 -2.77 -9.73
C ARG A 77 19.41 -1.55 -9.41
N PRO A 78 18.88 -0.35 -9.11
CA PRO A 78 19.74 0.82 -8.86
C PRO A 78 20.45 0.80 -7.50
N VAL A 79 20.09 -0.10 -6.57
CA VAL A 79 20.60 -0.06 -5.19
C VAL A 79 21.16 -1.39 -4.67
N LEU A 80 20.87 -2.52 -5.33
CA LEU A 80 21.20 -3.85 -4.81
C LEU A 80 22.72 -4.05 -4.63
N ALA A 81 23.52 -3.63 -5.60
CA ALA A 81 24.98 -3.75 -5.52
C ALA A 81 25.57 -2.92 -4.36
N ASP A 82 25.10 -1.68 -4.20
CA ASP A 82 25.54 -0.79 -3.13
C ASP A 82 25.13 -1.33 -1.75
N CYS A 83 23.91 -1.86 -1.62
CA CYS A 83 23.43 -2.48 -0.39
C CYS A 83 24.28 -3.72 -0.03
N VAL A 84 24.57 -4.58 -1.01
CA VAL A 84 25.41 -5.77 -0.78
C VAL A 84 26.83 -5.38 -0.38
N ALA A 85 27.44 -4.42 -1.07
CA ALA A 85 28.79 -3.94 -0.77
C ALA A 85 28.88 -3.29 0.62
N ALA A 86 27.85 -2.55 1.03
CA ALA A 86 27.78 -1.88 2.33
C ALA A 86 27.25 -2.78 3.47
N GLY A 87 26.80 -4.00 3.16
CA GLY A 87 26.22 -4.91 4.15
C GLY A 87 24.85 -4.44 4.69
N ILE A 88 24.08 -3.70 3.89
CA ILE A 88 22.73 -3.24 4.22
C ILE A 88 21.72 -4.30 3.75
N PRO A 89 21.11 -5.10 4.64
CA PRO A 89 20.06 -6.02 4.24
C PRO A 89 18.81 -5.29 3.72
N ILE A 90 18.09 -5.96 2.84
CA ILE A 90 16.84 -5.47 2.25
C ILE A 90 15.68 -6.30 2.80
N VAL A 91 14.59 -5.65 3.21
CA VAL A 91 13.36 -6.31 3.65
C VAL A 91 12.19 -5.77 2.84
N GLY A 92 11.34 -6.62 2.28
CA GLY A 92 10.16 -6.14 1.58
C GLY A 92 9.07 -7.18 1.42
N ASN A 93 7.84 -6.68 1.26
CA ASN A 93 6.64 -7.48 0.96
C ASN A 93 6.42 -7.70 -0.54
N PHE A 94 7.52 -7.67 -1.30
CA PHE A 94 7.58 -7.92 -2.74
C PHE A 94 6.92 -9.23 -3.18
N GLY A 95 6.89 -10.20 -2.27
CA GLY A 95 6.38 -11.52 -2.54
C GLY A 95 4.92 -11.50 -2.93
N ALA A 96 4.13 -10.58 -2.38
CA ALA A 96 2.70 -10.47 -2.65
C ALA A 96 2.01 -11.86 -2.61
N ALA A 97 1.56 -12.37 -3.76
CA ALA A 97 0.96 -13.69 -3.91
C ALA A 97 1.95 -14.82 -4.23
N ASN A 98 3.20 -14.50 -4.59
CA ASN A 98 4.25 -15.46 -4.93
C ASN A 98 5.64 -15.07 -4.37
N PRO A 99 5.87 -15.22 -3.05
CA PRO A 99 7.15 -14.91 -2.42
C PRO A 99 8.36 -15.68 -2.99
N GLN A 100 8.17 -16.94 -3.39
CA GLN A 100 9.23 -17.73 -4.02
C GLN A 100 9.62 -17.18 -5.40
N GLY A 101 8.65 -16.75 -6.20
CA GLY A 101 8.90 -16.10 -7.50
C GLY A 101 9.68 -14.78 -7.37
N ALA A 102 9.34 -13.96 -6.36
CA ALA A 102 10.12 -12.76 -6.04
C ALA A 102 11.58 -13.11 -5.67
N ALA A 103 11.78 -14.14 -4.83
CA ALA A 103 13.12 -14.57 -4.45
C ALA A 103 13.95 -15.03 -5.66
N ALA A 104 13.36 -15.78 -6.58
CA ALA A 104 14.01 -16.19 -7.83
C ALA A 104 14.41 -14.97 -8.69
N CYS A 105 13.50 -14.00 -8.87
CA CYS A 105 13.80 -12.77 -9.60
C CYS A 105 14.96 -11.97 -8.97
N ILE A 106 15.05 -11.92 -7.64
CA ILE A 106 16.17 -11.27 -6.94
C ILE A 106 17.50 -11.98 -7.20
N GLN A 107 17.51 -13.32 -7.24
CA GLN A 107 18.71 -14.09 -7.57
C GLN A 107 19.15 -13.85 -9.03
N GLU A 108 18.20 -13.81 -9.96
CA GLU A 108 18.46 -13.49 -11.37
C GLU A 108 19.04 -12.07 -11.54
N LEU A 109 18.46 -11.09 -10.84
CA LEU A 109 18.98 -9.72 -10.82
C LEU A 109 20.40 -9.67 -10.25
N ALA A 110 20.65 -10.35 -9.13
CA ALA A 110 21.99 -10.41 -8.53
C ALA A 110 23.02 -10.99 -9.50
N ALA A 111 22.68 -12.10 -10.19
CA ALA A 111 23.53 -12.69 -11.22
C ALA A 111 23.77 -11.71 -12.38
N SER A 112 22.75 -10.98 -12.84
CA SER A 112 22.88 -10.00 -13.92
C SER A 112 23.78 -8.80 -13.56
N LEU A 113 23.92 -8.50 -12.26
CA LEU A 113 24.80 -7.46 -11.73
C LEU A 113 26.20 -7.98 -11.38
N GLY A 114 26.48 -9.26 -11.61
CA GLY A 114 27.76 -9.89 -11.27
C GLY A 114 27.98 -10.07 -9.76
N LEU A 115 26.91 -10.04 -8.96
CA LEU A 115 26.97 -10.25 -7.52
C LEU A 115 27.05 -11.75 -7.20
N PRO A 116 27.69 -12.14 -6.07
CA PRO A 116 27.61 -13.51 -5.59
C PRO A 116 26.17 -13.88 -5.27
N ARG A 117 25.88 -15.19 -5.24
CA ARG A 117 24.57 -15.71 -4.84
C ARG A 117 24.17 -15.14 -3.48
N LEU A 118 23.02 -14.48 -3.43
CA LEU A 118 22.54 -13.81 -2.23
C LEU A 118 21.85 -14.81 -1.29
N ARG A 119 21.92 -14.54 0.01
CA ARG A 119 21.12 -15.26 1.01
C ARG A 119 19.73 -14.63 1.09
N VAL A 120 18.84 -15.06 0.21
CA VAL A 120 17.44 -14.59 0.16
C VAL A 120 16.57 -15.50 1.03
N ALA A 121 15.92 -14.93 2.04
CA ALA A 121 14.95 -15.64 2.87
C ALA A 121 13.52 -15.28 2.45
N VAL A 122 12.61 -16.24 2.53
CA VAL A 122 11.21 -16.11 2.18
C VAL A 122 10.35 -16.38 3.42
N VAL A 123 9.48 -15.44 3.78
CA VAL A 123 8.48 -15.60 4.84
C VAL A 123 7.14 -16.03 4.23
N GLU A 124 6.56 -17.08 4.80
CA GLU A 124 5.30 -17.70 4.35
C GLU A 124 4.35 -17.94 5.53
N GLY A 125 3.08 -18.21 5.22
CA GLY A 125 2.05 -18.59 6.20
C GLY A 125 0.89 -17.60 6.29
N ASP A 126 0.86 -16.58 5.43
CA ASP A 126 -0.19 -15.58 5.37
C ASP A 126 -1.41 -16.06 4.57
N ASP A 127 -1.21 -16.89 3.54
CA ASP A 127 -2.28 -17.41 2.68
C ASP A 127 -3.19 -18.41 3.42
N LEU A 128 -4.38 -17.96 3.80
CA LEU A 128 -5.39 -18.75 4.50
C LEU A 128 -6.08 -19.77 3.59
N LEU A 129 -6.13 -19.53 2.27
CA LEU A 129 -6.71 -20.50 1.33
C LEU A 129 -5.81 -21.73 1.20
N ALA A 130 -4.50 -21.52 1.23
CA ALA A 130 -3.51 -22.60 1.22
C ALA A 130 -3.28 -23.20 2.62
N GLY A 131 -3.37 -22.38 3.67
CA GLY A 131 -2.96 -22.75 5.03
C GLY A 131 -4.06 -23.35 5.91
N LEU A 132 -5.35 -23.08 5.65
CA LEU A 132 -6.45 -23.54 6.49
C LEU A 132 -7.34 -24.58 5.78
N PRO A 133 -7.84 -25.60 6.50
CA PRO A 133 -8.83 -26.51 5.95
C PRO A 133 -10.17 -25.79 5.73
N ALA A 134 -10.92 -26.21 4.70
CA ALA A 134 -12.16 -25.56 4.27
C ALA A 134 -13.22 -25.31 5.36
N PRO A 135 -13.39 -26.16 6.41
CA PRO A 135 -14.29 -25.86 7.52
C PRO A 135 -13.86 -24.63 8.33
N ARG A 136 -12.57 -24.53 8.70
CA ARG A 136 -12.03 -23.38 9.44
C ARG A 136 -12.11 -22.10 8.64
N LEU A 137 -11.79 -22.17 7.34
CA LEU A 137 -11.94 -21.01 6.47
C LEU A 137 -13.39 -20.50 6.44
N ARG A 138 -14.38 -21.41 6.40
CA ARG A 138 -15.81 -21.07 6.45
C ARG A 138 -16.24 -20.42 7.77
N GLU A 139 -15.64 -20.82 8.89
CA GLU A 139 -15.89 -20.20 10.21
C GLU A 139 -15.42 -18.74 10.24
N LEU A 140 -14.36 -18.40 9.51
CA LEU A 140 -13.81 -17.05 9.44
C LEU A 140 -14.59 -16.12 8.48
N LEU A 141 -15.44 -16.67 7.60
CA LEU A 141 -16.08 -15.87 6.55
C LEU A 141 -17.19 -14.98 7.11
N PRO A 142 -17.11 -13.65 6.92
CA PRO A 142 -18.21 -12.74 7.19
C PRO A 142 -19.48 -13.16 6.43
N ALA A 143 -20.66 -12.81 6.97
CA ALA A 143 -21.93 -13.15 6.36
C ALA A 143 -22.06 -12.60 4.92
N SER A 144 -21.49 -11.42 4.66
CA SER A 144 -21.39 -10.75 3.36
C SER A 144 -20.70 -11.60 2.28
N LEU A 145 -19.82 -12.53 2.67
CA LEU A 145 -19.02 -13.34 1.75
C LEU A 145 -19.52 -14.77 1.56
N ARG A 146 -20.58 -15.18 2.25
CA ARG A 146 -21.13 -16.53 2.12
C ARG A 146 -21.64 -16.77 0.69
N GLY A 147 -21.17 -17.85 0.07
CA GLY A 147 -21.51 -18.20 -1.31
C GLY A 147 -20.76 -17.41 -2.39
N LYS A 148 -19.86 -16.48 -2.01
CA LYS A 148 -18.99 -15.79 -2.96
C LYS A 148 -17.71 -16.59 -3.22
N GLN A 149 -17.20 -16.48 -4.44
CA GLN A 149 -15.93 -17.09 -4.81
C GLN A 149 -14.77 -16.20 -4.35
N LEU A 150 -13.98 -16.70 -3.40
CA LEU A 150 -12.80 -16.00 -2.92
C LEU A 150 -11.70 -16.03 -3.99
N VAL A 151 -11.08 -14.87 -4.16
CA VAL A 151 -9.87 -14.68 -4.95
C VAL A 151 -8.63 -14.91 -4.10
N SER A 152 -8.63 -14.36 -2.88
CA SER A 152 -7.54 -14.47 -1.93
C SER A 152 -8.03 -14.31 -0.49
N ALA A 153 -7.26 -14.85 0.46
CA ALA A 153 -7.48 -14.64 1.88
C ALA A 153 -6.10 -14.63 2.56
N ASN A 154 -5.66 -13.47 3.06
CA ASN A 154 -4.31 -13.32 3.58
C ASN A 154 -4.31 -12.63 4.94
N ALA A 155 -3.67 -13.26 5.93
CA ALA A 155 -3.50 -12.71 7.27
C ALA A 155 -2.30 -11.75 7.33
N TYR A 156 -2.43 -10.69 8.13
CA TYR A 156 -1.35 -9.73 8.39
C TYR A 156 -0.40 -10.35 9.41
N LEU A 157 0.67 -10.95 8.92
CA LEU A 157 1.70 -11.54 9.77
C LEU A 157 2.56 -10.48 10.48
N GLY A 158 3.23 -10.88 11.55
CA GLY A 158 4.08 -10.01 12.35
C GLY A 158 5.56 -10.03 11.94
N ALA A 159 6.39 -9.44 12.80
CA ALA A 159 7.81 -9.17 12.57
C ALA A 159 8.76 -10.34 12.89
N ARG A 160 8.28 -11.37 13.58
CA ARG A 160 9.12 -12.42 14.18
C ARG A 160 9.93 -13.21 13.14
N GLU A 161 9.30 -13.61 12.05
CA GLU A 161 9.94 -14.43 11.01
C GLU A 161 10.97 -13.62 10.23
N ILE A 162 10.71 -12.32 10.01
CA ILE A 162 11.68 -11.38 9.43
C ILE A 162 12.91 -11.28 10.34
N ALA A 163 12.69 -11.11 11.65
CA ALA A 163 13.78 -11.03 12.62
C ALA A 163 14.62 -12.31 12.65
N GLY A 164 13.97 -13.48 12.63
CA GLY A 164 14.63 -14.78 12.57
C GLY A 164 15.51 -14.94 11.33
N ALA A 165 14.99 -14.61 10.15
CA ALA A 165 15.74 -14.67 8.90
C ALA A 165 16.99 -13.76 8.91
N LEU A 166 16.85 -12.53 9.43
CA LEU A 166 17.96 -11.59 9.52
C LEU A 166 19.04 -12.03 10.52
N ARG A 167 18.65 -12.59 11.68
CA ARG A 167 19.59 -13.15 12.67
C ARG A 167 20.40 -14.32 12.09
N GLU A 168 19.77 -15.13 11.24
CA GLU A 168 20.44 -16.20 10.50
C GLU A 168 21.26 -15.68 9.31
N GLY A 169 21.29 -14.37 9.06
CA GLY A 169 22.14 -13.70 8.09
C GLY A 169 21.58 -13.63 6.68
N ALA A 170 20.25 -13.52 6.54
CA ALA A 170 19.63 -13.13 5.28
C ALA A 170 20.12 -11.74 4.84
N GLN A 171 20.46 -11.62 3.56
CA GLN A 171 20.79 -10.35 2.90
C GLN A 171 19.55 -9.70 2.30
N VAL A 172 18.56 -10.51 1.93
CA VAL A 172 17.25 -10.05 1.47
C VAL A 172 16.19 -10.91 2.14
N VAL A 173 15.17 -10.28 2.74
CA VAL A 173 13.98 -10.96 3.26
C VAL A 173 12.79 -10.57 2.40
N VAL A 174 12.17 -11.56 1.77
CA VAL A 174 10.98 -11.43 0.95
C VAL A 174 9.80 -11.96 1.74
N THR A 175 8.74 -11.17 1.83
CA THR A 175 7.50 -11.57 2.52
C THR A 175 6.30 -11.51 1.58
N GLY A 176 5.26 -12.27 1.89
CA GLY A 176 3.90 -12.06 1.37
C GLY A 176 3.22 -10.94 2.14
N ARG A 177 2.02 -11.19 2.67
CA ARG A 177 1.34 -10.23 3.55
C ARG A 177 1.90 -10.27 4.98
N VAL A 178 2.55 -9.16 5.36
CA VAL A 178 2.84 -8.78 6.76
C VAL A 178 2.11 -7.48 7.07
N ALA A 179 2.00 -7.11 8.35
CA ALA A 179 1.66 -5.74 8.68
C ALA A 179 2.81 -4.81 8.26
N ASP A 180 2.45 -3.68 7.69
CA ASP A 180 3.35 -2.69 7.12
C ASP A 180 4.47 -2.26 8.11
N PRO A 181 4.19 -1.93 9.38
CA PRO A 181 5.24 -1.61 10.36
C PRO A 181 6.14 -2.81 10.72
N SER A 182 5.67 -4.05 10.51
CA SER A 182 6.48 -5.25 10.79
C SER A 182 7.72 -5.35 9.89
N LEU A 183 7.72 -4.69 8.71
CA LEU A 183 8.89 -4.59 7.84
C LEU A 183 10.07 -3.84 8.49
N ALA A 184 9.78 -2.88 9.39
CA ALA A 184 10.80 -2.20 10.18
C ALA A 184 11.02 -2.87 11.55
N LEU A 185 9.95 -3.33 12.21
CA LEU A 185 10.07 -3.99 13.51
C LEU A 185 10.90 -5.29 13.43
N GLY A 186 10.82 -6.05 12.34
CA GLY A 186 11.63 -7.26 12.15
C GLY A 186 13.13 -7.00 12.25
N PRO A 187 13.69 -6.07 11.47
CA PRO A 187 15.06 -5.56 11.63
C PRO A 187 15.41 -5.07 13.04
N ILE A 188 14.51 -4.32 13.69
CA ILE A 188 14.71 -3.79 15.04
C ILE A 188 14.88 -4.93 16.04
N LEU A 189 13.99 -5.93 15.99
CA LEU A 189 14.07 -7.14 16.79
C LEU A 189 15.34 -7.94 16.52
N ALA A 190 15.74 -8.08 15.26
CA ALA A 190 16.97 -8.76 14.89
C ALA A 190 18.21 -8.10 15.50
N HIS A 191 18.24 -6.76 15.50
CA HIS A 191 19.38 -5.97 15.95
C HIS A 191 19.47 -5.86 17.48
N PHE A 192 18.38 -5.50 18.16
CA PHE A 192 18.40 -5.25 19.60
C PHE A 192 18.08 -6.48 20.46
N GLY A 193 17.45 -7.51 19.88
CA GLY A 193 17.08 -8.71 20.62
C GLY A 193 16.05 -8.45 21.73
N TRP A 194 15.16 -7.47 21.55
CA TRP A 194 14.08 -7.21 22.50
C TRP A 194 13.20 -8.45 22.70
N ALA A 195 12.65 -8.56 23.91
CA ALA A 195 11.77 -9.66 24.28
C ALA A 195 10.41 -9.52 23.60
N ASP A 196 9.75 -10.66 23.34
CA ASP A 196 8.45 -10.73 22.68
C ASP A 196 7.30 -10.13 23.54
N ASP A 197 7.57 -9.79 24.80
CA ASP A 197 6.66 -9.17 25.77
C ASP A 197 7.15 -7.81 26.29
N ASP A 198 8.20 -7.23 25.69
CA ASP A 198 8.65 -5.86 25.96
C ASP A 198 7.77 -4.86 25.21
N TRP A 199 6.52 -4.74 25.65
CA TRP A 199 5.45 -4.08 24.89
C TRP A 199 5.77 -2.64 24.50
N ASP A 200 6.33 -1.84 25.39
CA ASP A 200 6.64 -0.43 25.10
C ASP A 200 7.69 -0.32 23.98
N ARG A 201 8.73 -1.18 24.01
CA ARG A 201 9.74 -1.18 22.94
C ARG A 201 9.18 -1.73 21.64
N LEU A 202 8.36 -2.79 21.70
CA LEU A 202 7.65 -3.30 20.52
C LEU A 202 6.76 -2.22 19.89
N ALA A 203 6.02 -1.47 20.71
CA ALA A 203 5.18 -0.37 20.24
C ALA A 203 6.01 0.76 19.62
N ALA A 204 7.13 1.15 20.24
CA ALA A 204 8.04 2.13 19.66
C ALA A 204 8.62 1.64 18.31
N GLY A 205 9.02 0.37 18.20
CA GLY A 205 9.49 -0.21 16.94
C GLY A 205 8.40 -0.30 15.87
N THR A 206 7.16 -0.61 16.26
CA THR A 206 6.00 -0.55 15.36
C THR A 206 5.78 0.88 14.86
N MET A 207 5.82 1.88 15.75
CA MET A 207 5.63 3.28 15.34
C MET A 207 6.79 3.82 14.49
N ALA A 208 8.02 3.33 14.68
CA ALA A 208 9.11 3.58 13.76
C ALA A 208 8.80 3.05 12.35
N GLY A 209 8.20 1.86 12.24
CA GLY A 209 7.70 1.33 10.98
C GLY A 209 6.56 2.15 10.37
N HIS A 210 5.58 2.54 11.18
CA HIS A 210 4.46 3.38 10.75
C HIS A 210 4.90 4.78 10.26
N LEU A 211 6.01 5.31 10.78
CA LEU A 211 6.59 6.56 10.29
C LEU A 211 7.40 6.39 8.99
N LEU A 212 7.79 5.16 8.64
CA LEU A 212 8.53 4.82 7.42
C LEU A 212 7.63 4.41 6.25
N GLU A 213 6.46 3.84 6.52
CA GLU A 213 5.48 3.47 5.49
C GLU A 213 4.91 4.71 4.76
N CYS A 214 4.15 4.49 3.70
CA CYS A 214 3.63 5.55 2.81
C CYS A 214 4.72 6.43 2.14
N GLY A 215 6.00 6.06 2.25
CA GLY A 215 7.10 6.64 1.49
C GLY A 215 7.38 8.09 1.87
N ALA A 216 7.24 9.01 0.92
CA ALA A 216 7.59 10.41 1.11
C ALA A 216 6.67 11.20 2.06
N GLN A 217 5.62 10.58 2.63
CA GLN A 217 4.57 11.30 3.37
C GLN A 217 5.12 12.11 4.55
N VAL A 218 5.87 11.44 5.44
CA VAL A 218 6.53 12.08 6.58
C VAL A 218 7.60 13.11 6.18
N CYS A 219 8.04 13.09 4.91
CA CYS A 219 8.99 14.01 4.31
C CYS A 219 8.34 15.15 3.52
N GLY A 220 7.01 15.31 3.59
CA GLY A 220 6.26 16.38 2.94
C GLY A 220 5.47 15.96 1.68
N GLY A 221 5.61 14.72 1.21
CA GLY A 221 4.68 14.13 0.24
C GLY A 221 3.27 14.03 0.85
N TYR A 222 2.21 14.21 0.08
CA TYR A 222 0.80 14.20 0.57
C TYR A 222 0.44 15.23 1.67
N PHE A 223 1.44 15.90 2.27
CA PHE A 223 1.34 16.97 3.26
C PHE A 223 1.30 18.36 2.60
N ALA A 224 2.00 18.53 1.46
CA ALA A 224 2.19 19.82 0.82
C ALA A 224 0.86 20.48 0.43
N ASP A 225 0.66 21.71 0.88
CA ASP A 225 -0.49 22.57 0.57
C ASP A 225 0.02 23.99 0.28
N PRO A 226 0.17 24.38 -1.00
CA PRO A 226 0.82 25.64 -1.38
C PRO A 226 0.23 26.87 -0.68
N GLY A 227 1.09 27.68 -0.05
CA GLY A 227 0.71 28.86 0.72
C GLY A 227 0.34 28.60 2.18
N THR A 228 0.17 27.34 2.58
CA THR A 228 -0.17 26.94 3.98
C THR A 228 0.89 26.01 4.58
N LYS A 229 1.26 24.97 3.82
CA LYS A 229 2.20 23.90 4.17
C LYS A 229 3.22 23.77 3.04
N ASP A 230 3.99 24.82 2.80
CA ASP A 230 4.98 24.81 1.73
C ASP A 230 6.08 23.77 2.00
N VAL A 231 6.38 23.00 0.95
CA VAL A 231 7.40 21.95 0.94
C VAL A 231 8.40 22.27 -0.18
N PRO A 232 9.69 22.42 0.13
CA PRO A 232 10.70 22.74 -0.87
C PRO A 232 10.93 21.57 -1.81
N ASP A 233 11.06 21.83 -3.11
CA ASP A 233 11.51 20.87 -4.12
C ASP A 233 10.79 19.50 -4.07
N LEU A 234 9.46 19.54 -4.02
CA LEU A 234 8.62 18.34 -3.97
C LEU A 234 8.81 17.41 -5.18
N ALA A 235 9.27 17.94 -6.32
CA ALA A 235 9.65 17.17 -7.48
C ALA A 235 10.78 16.16 -7.18
N ARG A 236 11.70 16.50 -6.26
CA ARG A 236 12.79 15.63 -5.79
C ARG A 236 12.67 15.31 -4.29
N VAL A 237 11.43 15.16 -3.79
CA VAL A 237 11.14 14.85 -2.39
C VAL A 237 11.95 13.66 -1.89
N GLY A 238 12.55 13.80 -0.71
CA GLY A 238 13.29 12.72 -0.04
C GLY A 238 12.37 11.67 0.57
N PHE A 239 12.93 10.49 0.81
CA PHE A 239 12.28 9.39 1.53
C PHE A 239 12.85 9.28 2.95
N PRO A 240 12.06 8.79 3.91
CA PRO A 240 12.43 8.82 5.30
C PRO A 240 13.50 7.80 5.66
N ILE A 241 14.26 8.16 6.67
CA ILE A 241 15.16 7.29 7.42
C ILE A 241 14.79 7.46 8.89
N VAL A 242 14.59 6.35 9.59
CA VAL A 242 14.46 6.34 11.04
C VAL A 242 15.76 5.86 11.65
N GLU A 243 16.22 6.58 12.67
CA GLU A 243 17.25 6.14 13.59
C GLU A 243 16.58 5.60 14.85
N MET A 244 16.64 4.28 15.03
CA MET A 244 16.07 3.59 16.18
C MET A 244 17.14 3.38 17.25
N HIS A 245 16.83 3.76 18.49
CA HIS A 245 17.67 3.52 19.64
C HIS A 245 17.20 2.30 20.44
N ALA A 246 18.14 1.65 21.14
CA ALA A 246 17.87 0.46 21.96
C ALA A 246 16.83 0.67 23.08
N ASP A 247 16.63 1.92 23.51
CA ASP A 247 15.69 2.32 24.56
C ASP A 247 14.30 2.73 24.04
N GLY A 248 14.04 2.55 22.73
CA GLY A 248 12.74 2.90 22.14
C GLY A 248 12.65 4.31 21.58
N ARG A 249 13.71 5.14 21.68
CA ARG A 249 13.69 6.46 21.05
C ARG A 249 13.79 6.35 19.53
N ILE A 250 13.00 7.18 18.85
CA ILE A 250 12.91 7.23 17.40
C ILE A 250 13.37 8.62 16.97
N VAL A 251 14.31 8.71 16.02
CA VAL A 251 14.58 9.97 15.31
C VAL A 251 14.23 9.80 13.84
N VAL A 252 13.26 10.57 13.38
CA VAL A 252 12.85 10.63 11.97
C VAL A 252 13.70 11.65 11.25
N THR A 253 14.26 11.27 10.11
CA THR A 253 14.94 12.16 9.17
C THR A 253 14.67 11.73 7.73
N LYS A 254 15.32 12.35 6.75
CA LYS A 254 15.17 12.03 5.33
C LYS A 254 16.51 11.89 4.62
N ALA A 255 16.50 11.25 3.45
CA ALA A 255 17.68 11.13 2.61
C ALA A 255 18.34 12.49 2.30
N ALA A 256 19.66 12.55 2.42
CA ALA A 256 20.42 13.78 2.23
C ALA A 256 20.48 14.22 0.75
N GLY A 257 20.50 15.54 0.53
CA GLY A 257 20.58 16.15 -0.80
C GLY A 257 19.29 16.00 -1.62
N THR A 258 18.14 15.91 -0.96
CA THR A 258 16.80 15.80 -1.57
C THR A 258 15.92 16.98 -1.14
N GLY A 259 14.82 17.20 -1.86
CA GLY A 259 13.74 18.09 -1.44
C GLY A 259 12.92 17.50 -0.28
N GLY A 260 11.76 18.08 -0.01
CA GLY A 260 10.95 17.72 1.14
C GLY A 260 11.40 18.39 2.44
N ARG A 261 10.71 18.08 3.52
CA ARG A 261 11.02 18.53 4.88
C ARG A 261 10.60 17.48 5.89
N VAL A 262 11.34 17.35 6.99
CA VAL A 262 10.91 16.60 8.17
C VAL A 262 10.86 17.56 9.36
N ASP A 263 9.67 17.82 9.86
CA ASP A 263 9.48 18.59 11.10
C ASP A 263 8.28 18.09 11.89
N ARG A 264 8.06 18.66 13.07
CA ARG A 264 6.96 18.23 13.94
C ARG A 264 5.62 18.11 13.22
N ARG A 265 5.31 18.96 12.23
CA ARG A 265 4.01 18.91 11.52
C ARG A 265 3.91 17.68 10.62
N THR A 266 4.93 17.41 9.82
CA THR A 266 4.92 16.24 8.92
C THR A 266 4.92 14.94 9.70
N VAL A 267 5.65 14.89 10.82
CA VAL A 267 5.69 13.72 11.72
C VAL A 267 4.37 13.55 12.46
N THR A 268 3.72 14.62 12.93
CA THR A 268 2.38 14.51 13.54
C THR A 268 1.34 13.99 12.55
N GLU A 269 1.33 14.46 11.31
CA GLU A 269 0.36 13.99 10.30
C GLU A 269 0.57 12.51 9.96
N GLN A 270 1.81 12.06 9.79
CA GLN A 270 2.10 10.64 9.60
C GLN A 270 1.73 9.82 10.84
N LEU A 271 2.09 10.28 12.05
CA LEU A 271 1.83 9.55 13.29
C LEU A 271 0.34 9.28 13.54
N LEU A 272 -0.55 10.13 13.04
CA LEU A 272 -2.00 10.01 13.18
C LEU A 272 -2.68 9.37 11.96
N TYR A 273 -1.93 9.10 10.90
CA TYR A 273 -2.46 8.63 9.63
C TYR A 273 -2.98 7.19 9.75
N GLU A 274 -4.17 6.91 9.24
CA GLU A 274 -4.78 5.55 9.24
C GLU A 274 -4.91 4.88 10.64
N ILE A 275 -4.77 5.66 11.72
CA ILE A 275 -5.03 5.19 13.08
C ILE A 275 -6.47 5.51 13.47
N HIS A 276 -7.25 4.48 13.76
CA HIS A 276 -8.63 4.63 14.20
C HIS A 276 -8.74 5.07 15.67
N ASP A 277 -8.03 4.36 16.57
CA ASP A 277 -7.97 4.65 18.00
C ASP A 277 -6.51 4.89 18.42
N PRO A 278 -6.10 6.14 18.73
CA PRO A 278 -4.75 6.45 19.18
C PRO A 278 -4.32 5.75 20.47
N ALA A 279 -5.26 5.28 21.30
CA ALA A 279 -4.95 4.53 22.52
C ALA A 279 -4.83 3.02 22.27
N ALA A 280 -5.19 2.54 21.09
CA ALA A 280 -5.27 1.11 20.79
C ALA A 280 -5.05 0.81 19.30
N TYR A 281 -3.91 1.20 18.75
CA TYR A 281 -3.52 0.82 17.39
C TYR A 281 -3.14 -0.68 17.35
N LEU A 282 -4.08 -1.50 16.86
CA LEU A 282 -3.94 -2.95 16.81
C LEU A 282 -3.00 -3.39 15.68
N THR A 283 -1.85 -3.97 16.04
CA THR A 283 -0.94 -4.62 15.08
C THR A 283 -0.69 -6.07 15.47
N PRO A 284 -0.14 -6.91 14.58
CA PRO A 284 0.14 -8.31 14.91
C PRO A 284 1.07 -8.47 16.12
N ASP A 285 2.05 -7.59 16.26
CA ASP A 285 3.16 -7.73 17.19
C ASP A 285 2.89 -7.11 18.57
N VAL A 286 2.04 -6.07 18.62
CA VAL A 286 1.73 -5.28 19.82
C VAL A 286 0.46 -4.45 19.60
N VAL A 287 -0.22 -4.03 20.66
CA VAL A 287 -1.19 -2.93 20.58
C VAL A 287 -0.49 -1.64 20.98
N ALA A 288 -0.30 -0.72 20.05
CA ALA A 288 0.44 0.53 20.30
C ALA A 288 -0.51 1.63 20.78
N ASP A 289 -0.07 2.40 21.77
CA ASP A 289 -0.75 3.57 22.33
C ASP A 289 0.16 4.79 22.16
N ILE A 290 -0.35 5.78 21.43
CA ILE A 290 0.34 7.03 21.11
C ILE A 290 -0.22 8.23 21.87
N THR A 291 -1.09 8.03 22.87
CA THR A 291 -1.71 9.11 23.64
C THR A 291 -0.71 9.92 24.47
N GLN A 292 0.45 9.33 24.79
CA GLN A 292 1.57 9.98 25.48
C GLN A 292 2.74 10.31 24.54
N ALA A 293 2.53 10.25 23.23
CA ALA A 293 3.59 10.51 22.26
C ALA A 293 4.04 11.97 22.31
N GLU A 294 5.34 12.19 22.48
CA GLU A 294 5.96 13.50 22.48
C GLU A 294 6.87 13.65 21.26
N LEU A 295 6.79 14.79 20.59
CA LEU A 295 7.62 15.13 19.43
C LEU A 295 8.51 16.32 19.76
N ARG A 296 9.81 16.19 19.45
CA ARG A 296 10.80 17.24 19.67
C ARG A 296 11.64 17.47 18.41
N ASP A 297 11.66 18.70 17.91
CA ASP A 297 12.56 19.10 16.83
C ASP A 297 14.02 19.08 17.32
N LEU A 298 14.89 18.36 16.62
CA LEU A 298 16.32 18.24 16.93
C LEU A 298 17.20 19.08 15.97
N GLY A 299 16.58 19.75 15.02
CA GLY A 299 17.25 20.54 13.99
C GLY A 299 16.56 20.39 12.63
N PRO A 300 17.16 20.92 11.56
CA PRO A 300 16.64 20.76 10.21
C PRO A 300 16.46 19.29 9.85
N ASP A 301 15.27 18.94 9.35
CA ASP A 301 14.92 17.59 8.89
C ASP A 301 15.09 16.48 9.92
N ARG A 302 14.96 16.79 11.22
CA ARG A 302 15.17 15.82 12.31
C ARG A 302 14.19 16.04 13.45
N VAL A 303 13.38 15.03 13.72
CA VAL A 303 12.38 15.05 14.80
C VAL A 303 12.53 13.79 15.63
N GLU A 304 12.63 13.96 16.94
CA GLU A 304 12.58 12.87 17.90
C GLU A 304 11.12 12.57 18.26
N VAL A 305 10.78 11.28 18.37
CA VAL A 305 9.50 10.78 18.88
C VAL A 305 9.77 9.87 20.08
N ARG A 306 9.02 10.07 21.17
CA ARG A 306 9.09 9.28 22.41
C ARG A 306 7.70 9.10 23.02
N GLY A 307 7.61 8.33 24.10
CA GLY A 307 6.37 8.20 24.88
C GLY A 307 5.34 7.28 24.22
N ILE A 308 5.78 6.39 23.34
CA ILE A 308 4.93 5.34 22.77
C ILE A 308 4.80 4.23 23.83
N LEU A 309 3.56 3.92 24.21
CA LEU A 309 3.25 2.86 25.15
C LEU A 309 2.79 1.60 24.39
N GLY A 310 3.00 0.44 24.99
CA GLY A 310 2.57 -0.83 24.44
C GLY A 310 1.67 -1.62 25.36
N HIS A 311 0.75 -2.35 24.75
CA HIS A 311 -0.10 -3.34 25.42
C HIS A 311 0.07 -4.72 24.78
N PRO A 312 -0.31 -5.80 25.49
CA PRO A 312 -0.20 -7.15 24.98
C PRO A 312 -0.78 -7.28 23.58
N ARG A 313 -0.03 -7.95 22.70
CA ARG A 313 -0.46 -8.20 21.32
C ARG A 313 -1.85 -8.86 21.26
N PRO A 314 -2.67 -8.57 20.24
CA PRO A 314 -4.00 -9.15 20.13
C PRO A 314 -3.96 -10.69 20.01
N PRO A 315 -4.97 -11.43 20.49
CA PRO A 315 -5.05 -12.88 20.30
C PRO A 315 -5.35 -13.28 18.85
N THR A 316 -5.83 -12.35 18.03
CA THR A 316 -6.22 -12.56 16.63
C THR A 316 -5.44 -11.66 15.68
N LEU A 317 -5.25 -12.09 14.43
CA LEU A 317 -4.72 -11.25 13.35
C LEU A 317 -5.85 -10.78 12.43
N LYS A 318 -5.73 -9.57 11.89
CA LYS A 318 -6.54 -9.13 10.75
C LYS A 318 -6.20 -10.01 9.54
N ALA A 319 -7.20 -10.35 8.75
CA ALA A 319 -7.04 -10.94 7.43
C ALA A 319 -7.88 -10.19 6.40
N THR A 320 -7.33 -9.97 5.22
CA THR A 320 -8.07 -9.40 4.08
C THR A 320 -8.55 -10.53 3.20
N LEU A 321 -9.83 -10.50 2.87
CA LEU A 321 -10.52 -11.47 2.02
C LEU A 321 -10.94 -10.76 0.73
N CYS A 322 -10.38 -11.17 -0.41
CA CYS A 322 -10.78 -10.65 -1.71
C CYS A 322 -11.65 -11.67 -2.43
N TYR A 323 -12.64 -11.21 -3.18
CA TYR A 323 -13.60 -12.04 -3.91
C TYR A 323 -13.95 -11.42 -5.26
N GLU A 324 -14.50 -12.21 -6.16
CA GLU A 324 -14.90 -11.72 -7.48
C GLU A 324 -16.08 -10.74 -7.37
N GLY A 325 -15.87 -9.50 -7.84
CA GLY A 325 -16.80 -8.38 -7.70
C GLY A 325 -17.57 -8.04 -8.98
N GLY A 326 -17.49 -8.88 -10.02
CA GLY A 326 -18.09 -8.63 -11.33
C GLY A 326 -17.24 -7.73 -12.23
N TRP A 327 -17.88 -6.79 -12.93
CA TRP A 327 -17.28 -5.92 -13.96
C TRP A 327 -17.72 -4.47 -13.75
N LEU A 328 -16.79 -3.53 -13.99
CA LEU A 328 -17.05 -2.11 -14.07
C LEU A 328 -17.00 -1.71 -15.55
N GLY A 329 -18.09 -1.15 -16.07
CA GLY A 329 -18.10 -0.46 -17.35
C GLY A 329 -17.98 1.04 -17.13
N GLU A 330 -17.08 1.69 -17.85
CA GLU A 330 -16.88 3.13 -17.83
C GLU A 330 -16.91 3.67 -19.25
N GLY A 331 -17.70 4.71 -19.50
CA GLY A 331 -17.67 5.47 -20.73
C GLY A 331 -17.63 6.96 -20.46
N GLU A 332 -16.85 7.69 -21.24
CA GLU A 332 -16.68 9.13 -21.11
C GLU A 332 -16.96 9.85 -22.42
N ILE A 333 -17.52 11.06 -22.41
CA ILE A 333 -17.72 11.94 -23.58
C ILE A 333 -17.62 13.41 -23.16
N SER A 334 -17.02 14.26 -24.00
CA SER A 334 -16.79 15.69 -23.68
C SER A 334 -17.81 16.59 -24.38
N TYR A 335 -18.20 17.68 -23.72
CA TYR A 335 -19.04 18.75 -24.28
C TYR A 335 -18.39 20.11 -23.99
N ALA A 336 -18.29 20.97 -25.01
CA ALA A 336 -17.63 22.27 -24.90
C ALA A 336 -18.50 23.42 -25.45
N GLY A 337 -18.29 24.63 -24.94
CA GLY A 337 -18.99 25.85 -25.33
C GLY A 337 -20.28 26.09 -24.56
N PRO A 338 -21.06 27.14 -24.92
CA PRO A 338 -22.26 27.51 -24.16
C PRO A 338 -23.18 26.32 -23.97
N ASN A 339 -23.67 26.16 -22.74
CA ASN A 339 -24.61 25.10 -22.35
C ASN A 339 -24.01 23.68 -22.30
N ALA A 340 -22.67 23.55 -22.24
CA ALA A 340 -21.98 22.25 -22.15
C ALA A 340 -22.48 21.37 -20.99
N THR A 341 -22.63 21.93 -19.78
CA THR A 341 -23.19 21.22 -18.62
C THR A 341 -24.56 20.62 -18.89
N ALA A 342 -25.51 21.40 -19.43
CA ALA A 342 -26.86 20.91 -19.70
C ALA A 342 -26.88 19.78 -20.76
N ARG A 343 -26.04 19.89 -21.80
CA ARG A 343 -25.90 18.82 -22.80
C ARG A 343 -25.31 17.56 -22.19
N ALA A 344 -24.34 17.68 -21.30
CA ALA A 344 -23.78 16.56 -20.58
C ALA A 344 -24.82 15.90 -19.65
N ARG A 345 -25.70 16.69 -19.00
CA ARG A 345 -26.85 16.17 -18.23
C ARG A 345 -27.79 15.35 -19.11
N LEU A 346 -28.20 15.92 -20.24
CA LEU A 346 -29.10 15.26 -21.19
C LEU A 346 -28.50 13.94 -21.72
N ALA A 347 -27.20 13.92 -21.98
CA ALA A 347 -26.50 12.71 -22.40
C ALA A 347 -26.52 11.60 -21.33
N ALA A 348 -26.35 11.96 -20.05
CA ALA A 348 -26.48 11.00 -18.94
C ALA A 348 -27.91 10.41 -18.85
N ASP A 349 -28.93 11.26 -19.01
CA ASP A 349 -30.32 10.83 -18.96
C ASP A 349 -30.68 9.92 -20.14
N ILE A 350 -30.18 10.21 -21.34
CA ILE A 350 -30.30 9.32 -22.51
C ILE A 350 -29.73 7.94 -22.20
N VAL A 351 -28.51 7.85 -21.67
CA VAL A 351 -27.88 6.56 -21.34
C VAL A 351 -28.70 5.80 -20.30
N ARG A 352 -29.18 6.47 -19.24
CA ARG A 352 -30.05 5.84 -18.24
C ARG A 352 -31.33 5.28 -18.85
N SER A 353 -32.05 6.07 -19.65
CA SER A 353 -33.27 5.63 -20.32
C SER A 353 -33.02 4.49 -21.30
N ARG A 354 -31.91 4.52 -22.04
CA ARG A 354 -31.51 3.46 -22.97
C ARG A 354 -31.24 2.15 -22.25
N MET A 355 -30.50 2.19 -21.14
CA MET A 355 -30.24 0.99 -20.34
C MET A 355 -31.53 0.39 -19.76
N GLN A 356 -32.49 1.22 -19.34
CA GLN A 356 -33.82 0.74 -18.94
C GLN A 356 -34.59 0.07 -20.11
N GLN A 357 -34.59 0.69 -21.29
CA GLN A 357 -35.23 0.11 -22.49
C GLN A 357 -34.63 -1.22 -22.92
N LEU A 358 -33.34 -1.43 -22.65
CA LEU A 358 -32.63 -2.68 -22.92
C LEU A 358 -32.88 -3.75 -21.83
N GLY A 359 -33.73 -3.48 -20.84
CA GLY A 359 -34.01 -4.39 -19.73
C GLY A 359 -32.84 -4.54 -18.74
N ARG A 360 -32.03 -3.48 -18.60
CA ARG A 360 -30.85 -3.42 -17.71
C ARG A 360 -31.06 -2.46 -16.53
N ASP A 361 -32.30 -2.30 -16.08
CA ASP A 361 -32.74 -1.43 -15.00
C ASP A 361 -32.14 -1.80 -13.62
N GLY A 362 -31.67 -3.03 -13.46
CA GLY A 362 -30.92 -3.46 -12.27
C GLY A 362 -29.49 -2.90 -12.16
N LEU A 363 -28.95 -2.30 -13.24
CA LEU A 363 -27.62 -1.71 -13.25
C LEU A 363 -27.64 -0.29 -12.65
N ARG A 364 -27.02 -0.11 -11.49
CA ARG A 364 -26.85 1.24 -10.89
C ARG A 364 -25.82 2.04 -11.69
N LEU A 365 -26.24 3.18 -12.21
CA LEU A 365 -25.42 4.06 -13.05
C LEU A 365 -25.05 5.34 -12.33
N ARG A 366 -23.75 5.60 -12.19
CA ARG A 366 -23.20 6.90 -11.77
C ARG A 366 -22.85 7.74 -13.00
N ALA A 367 -23.21 9.02 -12.97
CA ALA A 367 -22.82 9.98 -13.98
C ALA A 367 -22.08 11.15 -13.33
N ASP A 368 -20.81 11.34 -13.69
CA ASP A 368 -19.94 12.40 -13.18
C ASP A 368 -19.70 13.43 -14.29
N LEU A 369 -19.73 14.72 -13.96
CA LEU A 369 -19.16 15.76 -14.84
C LEU A 369 -17.78 16.13 -14.32
N ILE A 370 -16.75 15.62 -14.98
CA ILE A 370 -15.36 15.93 -14.67
C ILE A 370 -15.09 17.40 -15.03
N GLY A 371 -14.68 18.17 -14.00
CA GLY A 371 -14.60 19.63 -14.02
C GLY A 371 -15.64 20.35 -13.13
N VAL A 372 -16.69 19.66 -12.67
CA VAL A 372 -17.76 20.25 -11.81
C VAL A 372 -18.12 19.36 -10.61
N ALA A 373 -18.19 18.04 -10.78
CA ALA A 373 -18.69 17.11 -9.76
C ALA A 373 -17.89 15.79 -9.66
N SER A 374 -16.61 15.80 -10.05
CA SER A 374 -15.79 14.56 -10.13
C SER A 374 -15.40 13.94 -8.79
N VAL A 375 -15.43 14.70 -7.69
CA VAL A 375 -14.98 14.23 -6.36
C VAL A 375 -16.13 14.06 -5.38
N PHE A 376 -17.17 14.90 -5.47
CA PHE A 376 -18.22 14.99 -4.46
C PHE A 376 -19.50 14.19 -4.78
N ALA A 377 -19.62 13.62 -5.98
CA ALA A 377 -20.77 12.81 -6.37
C ALA A 377 -20.74 11.40 -5.75
N ASP A 378 -21.91 10.79 -5.60
CA ASP A 378 -22.07 9.40 -5.14
C ASP A 378 -22.78 8.54 -6.21
N ASP A 379 -22.78 7.22 -5.99
CA ASP A 379 -23.37 6.24 -6.91
C ASP A 379 -24.90 6.37 -7.03
N ASP A 380 -25.54 7.05 -6.07
CA ASP A 380 -26.97 7.32 -6.06
C ASP A 380 -27.32 8.67 -6.72
N GLY A 381 -26.31 9.49 -7.08
CA GLY A 381 -26.49 10.80 -7.69
C GLY A 381 -26.97 11.91 -6.74
N ARG A 382 -26.88 11.76 -5.42
CA ARG A 382 -27.55 12.71 -4.49
C ARG A 382 -26.96 14.11 -4.52
N TRP A 383 -25.64 14.20 -4.62
CA TRP A 383 -24.96 15.50 -4.74
C TRP A 383 -25.44 16.27 -5.97
N TRP A 384 -25.70 15.55 -7.07
CA TRP A 384 -26.19 16.08 -8.32
C TRP A 384 -27.61 16.63 -8.23
N ASP A 385 -28.49 15.91 -7.55
CA ASP A 385 -29.87 16.31 -7.31
C ASP A 385 -29.95 17.58 -6.46
N ALA A 386 -29.00 17.74 -5.53
CA ALA A 386 -28.92 18.89 -4.63
C ALA A 386 -28.23 20.13 -5.26
N HIS A 387 -27.42 19.97 -6.32
CA HIS A 387 -26.60 21.05 -6.89
C HIS A 387 -26.73 21.18 -8.43
N PRO A 388 -27.89 21.64 -8.93
CA PRO A 388 -28.14 21.73 -10.37
C PRO A 388 -27.35 22.84 -11.11
N ALA A 389 -26.77 23.81 -10.39
CA ALA A 389 -26.29 25.05 -10.97
C ALA A 389 -24.81 25.33 -10.69
N HIS A 390 -23.92 24.84 -11.55
CA HIS A 390 -22.61 25.46 -11.80
C HIS A 390 -22.33 25.40 -13.30
N ALA A 391 -22.12 26.56 -13.92
CA ALA A 391 -21.76 26.67 -15.32
C ALA A 391 -20.24 26.48 -15.45
N SER A 392 -19.83 25.39 -16.10
CA SER A 392 -18.50 25.25 -16.66
C SER A 392 -18.66 25.17 -18.19
N ASP A 393 -17.83 25.93 -18.91
CA ASP A 393 -17.86 25.97 -20.38
C ASP A 393 -17.12 24.79 -21.03
N ASP A 394 -16.50 23.93 -20.21
CA ASP A 394 -15.90 22.66 -20.59
C ASP A 394 -16.22 21.61 -19.52
N VAL A 395 -16.88 20.52 -19.92
CA VAL A 395 -17.20 19.40 -19.02
C VAL A 395 -17.05 18.06 -19.75
N ARG A 396 -16.58 17.06 -19.00
CA ARG A 396 -16.51 15.68 -19.48
C ARG A 396 -17.48 14.82 -18.68
N LEU A 397 -18.51 14.30 -19.36
CA LEU A 397 -19.41 13.30 -18.81
C LEU A 397 -18.66 11.98 -18.68
N ARG A 398 -18.69 11.37 -17.50
CA ARG A 398 -18.29 9.98 -17.25
C ARG A 398 -19.50 9.23 -16.74
N VAL A 399 -19.88 8.14 -17.41
CA VAL A 399 -20.91 7.21 -16.95
C VAL A 399 -20.25 5.91 -16.54
N ALA A 400 -20.50 5.46 -15.31
CA ALA A 400 -19.95 4.24 -14.75
C ALA A 400 -21.07 3.36 -14.19
N GLY A 401 -20.96 2.04 -14.36
CA GLY A 401 -21.91 1.08 -13.84
C GLY A 401 -21.24 -0.26 -13.57
N ALA A 402 -21.67 -0.93 -12.50
CA ALA A 402 -21.10 -2.21 -12.11
C ALA A 402 -22.13 -3.34 -12.14
N SER A 403 -21.76 -4.46 -12.77
CA SER A 403 -22.61 -5.65 -12.88
C SER A 403 -21.81 -6.91 -12.59
N PRO A 404 -22.43 -7.98 -12.03
CA PRO A 404 -21.86 -9.32 -12.07
C PRO A 404 -21.54 -9.79 -13.49
N GLU A 405 -22.32 -9.37 -14.49
CA GLU A 405 -22.23 -9.82 -15.87
C GLU A 405 -21.42 -8.85 -16.73
N ARG A 406 -20.38 -9.36 -17.41
CA ARG A 406 -19.55 -8.56 -18.32
C ARG A 406 -20.37 -7.90 -19.43
N CYS A 407 -21.39 -8.61 -19.91
CA CYS A 407 -22.26 -8.16 -20.98
C CYS A 407 -22.99 -6.84 -20.63
N ASP A 408 -23.28 -6.58 -19.36
CA ASP A 408 -23.92 -5.33 -18.94
C ASP A 408 -22.95 -4.14 -19.03
N ALA A 409 -21.70 -4.35 -18.64
CA ALA A 409 -20.63 -3.36 -18.77
C ALA A 409 -20.34 -3.06 -20.26
N GLU A 410 -20.36 -4.09 -21.11
CA GLU A 410 -20.24 -3.94 -22.57
C GLU A 410 -21.40 -3.13 -23.17
N HIS A 411 -22.64 -3.36 -22.74
CA HIS A 411 -23.77 -2.55 -23.18
C HIS A 411 -23.67 -1.11 -22.72
N LEU A 412 -23.28 -0.86 -21.47
CA LEU A 412 -23.09 0.50 -20.95
C LEU A 412 -22.05 1.27 -21.78
N THR A 413 -20.86 0.69 -21.97
CA THR A 413 -19.79 1.34 -22.76
C THR A 413 -20.22 1.59 -24.21
N ARG A 414 -20.99 0.67 -24.80
CA ARG A 414 -21.54 0.84 -26.14
C ARG A 414 -22.57 1.96 -26.23
N GLU A 415 -23.45 2.12 -25.24
CA GLU A 415 -24.43 3.21 -25.22
C GLU A 415 -23.74 4.57 -25.03
N VAL A 416 -22.66 4.67 -24.25
CA VAL A 416 -21.86 5.90 -24.19
C VAL A 416 -21.18 6.17 -25.54
N LEU A 417 -20.62 5.16 -26.21
CA LEU A 417 -20.03 5.31 -27.54
C LEU A 417 -21.06 5.77 -28.58
N ALA A 418 -22.29 5.28 -28.49
CA ALA A 418 -23.37 5.65 -29.40
C ALA A 418 -23.71 7.15 -29.34
N LEU A 419 -23.38 7.85 -28.25
CA LEU A 419 -23.64 9.29 -28.11
C LEU A 419 -22.95 10.16 -29.19
N TYR A 420 -21.94 9.64 -29.90
CA TYR A 420 -21.35 10.34 -31.05
C TYR A 420 -22.39 10.74 -32.10
N THR A 421 -23.34 9.86 -32.37
CA THR A 421 -24.36 10.06 -33.42
C THR A 421 -25.78 9.98 -32.89
N CYS A 422 -25.95 9.51 -31.66
CA CYS A 422 -27.23 9.32 -30.99
C CYS A 422 -27.38 10.20 -29.74
N GLY A 423 -26.42 11.08 -29.47
CA GLY A 423 -26.40 11.97 -28.31
C GLY A 423 -26.54 13.46 -28.69
N PRO A 424 -26.50 14.36 -27.69
CA PRO A 424 -26.56 15.80 -27.92
C PRO A 424 -25.42 16.32 -28.81
N ALA A 425 -25.68 17.40 -29.54
CA ALA A 425 -24.71 17.98 -30.46
C ALA A 425 -23.40 18.43 -29.77
N GLY A 426 -22.29 18.32 -30.51
CA GLY A 426 -20.97 18.76 -30.04
C GLY A 426 -20.28 17.79 -29.07
N GLY A 427 -20.75 16.55 -28.97
CA GLY A 427 -20.09 15.49 -28.21
C GLY A 427 -18.85 14.96 -28.92
N GLY A 428 -17.75 14.76 -28.19
CA GLY A 428 -16.50 14.26 -28.75
C GLY A 428 -15.55 13.59 -27.76
N GLY A 429 -14.55 12.89 -28.28
CA GLY A 429 -13.44 12.36 -27.48
C GLY A 429 -13.84 11.20 -26.54
N VAL A 430 -14.72 10.30 -27.03
CA VAL A 430 -15.19 9.16 -26.23
C VAL A 430 -14.03 8.27 -25.82
N ARG A 431 -14.02 7.87 -24.54
CA ARG A 431 -13.14 6.80 -24.03
C ARG A 431 -14.00 5.81 -23.25
N THR A 432 -13.78 4.52 -23.49
CA THR A 432 -14.48 3.47 -22.77
C THR A 432 -13.49 2.47 -22.19
N CYS A 433 -13.78 1.97 -21.00
CA CYS A 433 -13.03 0.89 -20.38
C CYS A 433 -14.00 -0.12 -19.76
N ILE A 434 -13.62 -1.39 -19.80
CA ILE A 434 -14.28 -2.45 -19.04
C ILE A 434 -13.20 -3.11 -18.21
N THR A 435 -13.41 -3.15 -16.90
CA THR A 435 -12.42 -3.68 -15.97
C THR A 435 -13.07 -4.71 -15.05
N PRO A 436 -12.46 -5.89 -14.84
CA PRO A 436 -12.93 -6.80 -13.79
C PRO A 436 -12.81 -6.12 -12.43
N ARG A 437 -13.80 -6.36 -11.56
CA ARG A 437 -13.82 -5.84 -10.19
C ARG A 437 -13.46 -6.93 -9.21
N LEU A 438 -12.72 -6.54 -8.18
CA LEU A 438 -12.52 -7.33 -6.98
C LEU A 438 -13.24 -6.61 -5.83
N GLY A 439 -14.00 -7.37 -5.06
CA GLY A 439 -14.48 -6.92 -3.76
C GLY A 439 -13.50 -7.33 -2.67
N SER A 440 -13.46 -6.57 -1.57
CA SER A 440 -12.68 -6.90 -0.39
C SER A 440 -13.54 -6.79 0.85
N ASP A 441 -13.31 -7.70 1.80
CA ASP A 441 -13.81 -7.65 3.17
C ASP A 441 -12.67 -8.03 4.12
N SER A 442 -12.90 -7.97 5.42
CA SER A 442 -11.92 -8.36 6.42
C SER A 442 -12.51 -9.25 7.50
N CYS A 443 -11.67 -10.08 8.10
CA CYS A 443 -12.02 -10.85 9.28
C CYS A 443 -10.85 -10.93 10.26
N PHE A 444 -11.09 -11.51 11.42
CA PHE A 444 -10.06 -11.81 12.41
C PHE A 444 -9.84 -13.32 12.49
N VAL A 445 -8.58 -13.74 12.46
CA VAL A 445 -8.16 -15.15 12.56
C VAL A 445 -7.39 -15.37 13.86
N PRO A 446 -7.71 -16.40 14.67
CA PRO A 446 -6.93 -16.73 15.86
C PRO A 446 -5.47 -17.02 15.50
N ARG A 447 -4.53 -16.41 16.21
CA ARG A 447 -3.09 -16.53 15.91
C ARG A 447 -2.61 -17.97 15.92
N GLU A 448 -3.15 -18.79 16.82
CA GLU A 448 -2.80 -20.19 16.99
C GLU A 448 -3.26 -21.09 15.83
N TRP A 449 -4.08 -20.57 14.90
CA TRP A 449 -4.43 -21.28 13.68
C TRP A 449 -3.38 -21.14 12.58
N LEU A 450 -2.46 -20.19 12.75
CA LEU A 450 -1.41 -19.89 11.79
C LEU A 450 -0.07 -20.37 12.33
N ALA A 451 0.77 -20.88 11.43
CA ALA A 451 2.16 -21.24 11.72
C ALA A 451 3.08 -20.54 10.71
N PRO A 452 3.28 -19.22 10.83
CA PRO A 452 4.22 -18.50 9.99
C PRO A 452 5.61 -19.11 10.11
N ARG A 453 6.33 -19.10 9.00
CA ARG A 453 7.70 -19.64 8.93
C ARG A 453 8.50 -18.88 7.91
N TRP A 454 9.81 -19.06 7.97
CA TRP A 454 10.71 -18.60 6.93
C TRP A 454 11.68 -19.69 6.52
N SER A 455 12.18 -19.63 5.29
CA SER A 455 13.22 -20.50 4.75
C SER A 455 14.11 -19.74 3.78
N PHE A 456 15.35 -20.19 3.59
CA PHE A 456 16.19 -19.66 2.51
C PHE A 456 15.70 -20.20 1.16
N ALA A 457 15.64 -19.32 0.17
CA ALA A 457 15.32 -19.70 -1.21
C ALA A 457 16.35 -20.70 -1.75
N ALA A 458 15.84 -21.72 -2.43
CA ALA A 458 16.60 -22.87 -2.91
C ALA A 458 17.65 -22.55 -3.97
#